data_AF-A0A929TI51-F1
#
_entry.id   AF-A0A929TI51-F1
#
_cell.length_a   1.000
_cell.length_b   1.000
_cell.length_c   1.000
_cell.angle_alpha   90.00
_cell.angle_beta   90.00
_cell.angle_gamma   90.00
#
_symmetry.space_group_name_H-M   'P 1'
#
loop_
_entity.id
_entity.type
_entity.pdbx_description
1 polymer ?
#
loop_
_entity_poly.entity_id
_entity_poly.type
_entity_poly.pdbx_seq_one_letter_code
_entity_poly.pdbx_strand_id
1 'polypeptide(L)'
;VLRGMKAIFILLLITVVFNLFLTPGKTVVSFWIFTITDQGIRTAAMMGIRLIFLIIGSSVMTLTTTPSRLTDGLESLLGPMKKIGVPVHEIAMMMAIALRFIPILMEETDKIMKAQMARGASFDQGKIIERAKSMVPLLVPLFISAFRRANDLAMAMEARCYHGGEGRTKMKPLIYRRRDFLTYLFFACYLGIMIAVMVYPL
;
A
#
# COMPACT_ATOMS: atom_id res chain seq x y z
N VAL A 1 -4.53 -0.98 -11.99
CA VAL A 1 -5.39 0.09 -11.38
C VAL A 1 -6.86 -0.06 -11.77
N LEU A 2 -7.21 -0.14 -13.06
CA LEU A 2 -8.61 -0.24 -13.53
C LEU A 2 -9.41 -1.43 -12.95
N ARG A 3 -8.80 -2.61 -12.73
CA ARG A 3 -9.46 -3.73 -12.04
C ARG A 3 -9.70 -3.47 -10.54
N GLY A 4 -8.77 -2.80 -9.86
CA GLY A 4 -8.91 -2.44 -8.44
C GLY A 4 -9.98 -1.38 -8.22
N MET A 5 -10.10 -0.41 -9.13
CA MET A 5 -11.19 0.57 -9.12
C MET A 5 -12.57 -0.08 -9.23
N LYS A 6 -12.73 -1.16 -10.01
CA LYS A 6 -14.01 -1.88 -10.11
C LYS A 6 -14.43 -2.50 -8.77
N ALA A 7 -13.52 -3.16 -8.06
CA ALA A 7 -13.82 -3.73 -6.74
C ALA A 7 -14.17 -2.66 -5.70
N ILE A 8 -13.43 -1.54 -5.71
CA ILE A 8 -13.68 -0.40 -4.84
C ILE A 8 -15.04 0.25 -5.15
N PHE A 9 -15.40 0.36 -6.43
CA PHE A 9 -16.69 0.91 -6.86
C PHE A 9 -17.86 0.03 -6.40
N ILE A 10 -17.71 -1.29 -6.45
CA ILE A 10 -18.69 -2.24 -5.90
C ILE A 10 -18.85 -2.04 -4.39
N LEU A 11 -17.74 -1.93 -3.64
CA LEU A 11 -17.77 -1.69 -2.20
C LEU A 11 -18.47 -0.36 -1.86
N LEU A 12 -18.18 0.70 -2.62
CA LEU A 12 -18.83 2.01 -2.46
C LEU A 12 -20.34 1.91 -2.69
N LEU A 13 -20.77 1.23 -3.75
CA LEU A 13 -22.19 1.07 -4.09
C LEU A 13 -22.92 0.30 -3.00
N ILE A 14 -22.34 -0.80 -2.51
CA ILE A 14 -22.85 -1.56 -1.37
C ILE A 14 -22.96 -0.63 -0.14
N THR A 15 -21.92 0.13 0.19
CA THR A 15 -21.92 0.99 1.38
C THR A 15 -23.00 2.07 1.30
N VAL A 16 -23.19 2.71 0.14
CA VAL A 16 -24.21 3.75 -0.07
C VAL A 16 -25.61 3.15 0.02
N VAL A 17 -25.85 2.00 -0.61
CA VAL A 17 -27.14 1.29 -0.55
C VAL A 17 -27.47 0.87 0.89
N PHE A 18 -26.51 0.30 1.60
CA PHE A 18 -26.72 -0.10 3.00
C PHE A 18 -27.01 1.13 3.89
N ASN A 19 -26.27 2.23 3.74
CA ASN A 19 -26.56 3.44 4.53
C ASN A 19 -27.89 4.10 4.15
N LEU A 20 -28.35 3.97 2.90
CA LEU A 20 -29.63 4.51 2.47
C LEU A 20 -30.82 3.76 3.10
N PHE A 21 -30.73 2.43 3.23
CA PHE A 21 -31.83 1.58 3.69
C PHE A 21 -31.76 1.15 5.17
N LEU A 22 -30.56 1.04 5.77
CA LEU A 22 -30.39 0.55 7.14
C LEU A 22 -30.21 1.69 8.17
N THR A 23 -30.23 2.96 7.76
CA THR A 23 -30.10 4.10 8.69
C THR A 23 -31.47 4.51 9.23
N PRO A 24 -31.76 4.31 10.53
CA PRO A 24 -33.04 4.70 11.12
C PRO A 24 -33.18 6.22 11.17
N GLY A 25 -34.39 6.75 10.94
CA GLY A 25 -34.66 8.18 10.91
C GLY A 25 -36.07 8.55 10.46
N LYS A 26 -36.32 9.85 10.21
CA LYS A 26 -37.60 10.33 9.68
C LYS A 26 -37.84 9.75 8.29
N THR A 27 -38.90 8.96 8.14
CA THR A 27 -39.27 8.28 6.90
C THR A 27 -39.84 9.28 5.89
N VAL A 28 -39.26 9.34 4.70
CA VAL A 28 -39.72 10.20 3.60
C VAL A 28 -40.55 9.39 2.61
N VAL A 29 -40.14 8.15 2.35
CA VAL A 29 -40.87 7.18 1.51
C VAL A 29 -40.79 5.81 2.17
N SER A 30 -41.93 5.16 2.38
CA SER A 30 -42.01 3.80 2.90
C SER A 30 -42.72 2.93 1.86
N PHE A 31 -42.02 1.94 1.32
CA PHE A 31 -42.60 0.98 0.37
C PHE A 31 -42.30 -0.45 0.88
N TRP A 32 -43.32 -1.08 1.46
CA TRP A 32 -43.41 -2.49 1.90
C TRP A 32 -42.34 -2.99 2.90
N ILE A 33 -41.04 -2.90 2.60
CA ILE A 33 -39.89 -3.28 3.46
C ILE A 33 -38.77 -2.23 3.40
N PHE A 34 -38.78 -1.35 2.39
CA PHE A 34 -37.76 -0.34 2.17
C PHE A 34 -38.25 1.02 2.69
N THR A 35 -37.64 1.47 3.79
CA THR A 35 -37.83 2.81 4.34
C THR A 35 -36.64 3.68 3.96
N ILE A 36 -36.87 4.67 3.09
CA ILE A 36 -35.87 5.69 2.81
C ILE A 36 -36.07 6.83 3.81
N THR A 37 -35.06 7.04 4.65
CA THR A 37 -35.07 8.08 5.68
C THR A 37 -34.25 9.30 5.22
N ASP A 38 -34.64 10.51 5.63
CA ASP A 38 -33.86 11.73 5.32
C ASP A 38 -32.44 11.64 5.89
N GLN A 39 -32.31 11.02 7.07
CA GLN A 39 -31.03 10.73 7.71
C GLN A 39 -30.22 9.69 6.93
N GLY A 40 -30.86 8.68 6.34
CA GLY A 40 -30.21 7.69 5.48
C GLY A 40 -29.66 8.31 4.20
N ILE A 41 -30.39 9.24 3.57
CA ILE A 41 -29.89 9.97 2.40
C ILE A 41 -28.66 10.81 2.76
N ARG A 42 -28.73 11.62 3.83
CA ARG A 42 -27.60 12.46 4.28
C ARG A 42 -26.38 11.62 4.66
N THR A 43 -26.59 10.53 5.41
CA THR A 43 -25.50 9.65 5.86
C THR A 43 -24.87 8.91 4.69
N ALA A 44 -25.67 8.37 3.78
CA ALA A 44 -25.18 7.70 2.57
C ALA A 44 -24.39 8.66 1.66
N ALA A 45 -24.86 9.89 1.49
CA ALA A 45 -24.15 10.91 0.72
C ALA A 45 -22.81 11.29 1.37
N MET A 46 -22.80 11.59 2.68
CA MET A 46 -21.58 11.95 3.41
C MET A 46 -20.56 10.80 3.45
N MET A 47 -21.01 9.56 3.67
CA MET A 47 -20.18 8.37 3.66
C MET A 47 -19.61 8.09 2.25
N GLY A 48 -20.44 8.26 1.21
CA GLY A 48 -20.02 8.11 -0.18
C GLY A 48 -18.93 9.11 -0.57
N ILE A 49 -19.14 10.40 -0.28
CA ILE A 49 -18.14 11.46 -0.51
C ILE A 49 -16.85 11.17 0.25
N ARG A 50 -16.94 10.75 1.52
CA ARG A 50 -15.77 10.40 2.35
C ARG A 50 -14.94 9.27 1.73
N LEU A 51 -15.59 8.20 1.27
CA LEU A 51 -14.91 7.08 0.61
C LEU A 51 -14.23 7.54 -0.68
N ILE A 52 -14.91 8.35 -1.51
CA ILE A 52 -14.33 8.90 -2.75
C ILE A 52 -13.06 9.69 -2.44
N PHE A 53 -13.10 10.61 -1.47
CA PHE A 53 -11.92 11.39 -1.08
C PHE A 53 -10.78 10.50 -0.55
N LEU A 54 -11.10 9.47 0.25
CA LEU A 54 -10.11 8.53 0.75
C LEU A 54 -9.42 7.76 -0.39
N ILE A 55 -10.21 7.27 -1.36
CA ILE A 55 -9.72 6.52 -2.51
C ILE A 55 -8.85 7.41 -3.41
N ILE A 56 -9.33 8.61 -3.74
CA ILE A 56 -8.58 9.56 -4.58
C ILE A 56 -7.28 9.94 -3.87
N GLY A 57 -7.32 10.28 -2.58
CA GLY A 57 -6.13 10.64 -1.80
C GLY A 57 -5.07 9.53 -1.80
N SER A 58 -5.48 8.29 -1.50
CA SER A 58 -4.59 7.12 -1.52
C SER A 58 -4.03 6.82 -2.93
N SER A 59 -4.88 6.96 -3.96
CA SER A 59 -4.49 6.72 -5.35
C SER A 59 -3.46 7.74 -5.83
N VAL A 60 -3.66 9.02 -5.50
CA VAL A 60 -2.70 10.09 -5.81
C VAL A 60 -1.36 9.77 -5.16
N MET A 61 -1.33 9.47 -3.86
CA MET A 61 -0.10 9.11 -3.16
C MET A 61 0.62 7.91 -3.81
N THR A 62 -0.13 6.88 -4.20
CA THR A 62 0.40 5.67 -4.85
C THR A 62 0.98 5.96 -6.24
N LEU A 63 0.37 6.87 -6.99
CA LEU A 63 0.79 7.21 -8.36
C LEU A 63 1.92 8.24 -8.40
N THR A 64 1.95 9.19 -7.46
CA THR A 64 2.95 10.28 -7.46
C THR A 64 4.23 9.92 -6.70
N THR A 65 4.22 8.84 -5.91
CA THR A 65 5.33 8.49 -5.01
C THR A 65 5.88 7.11 -5.33
N THR A 66 7.20 7.02 -5.55
CA THR A 66 7.84 5.72 -5.80
C THR A 66 7.94 4.90 -4.50
N PRO A 67 7.85 3.56 -4.56
CA PRO A 67 7.95 2.70 -3.38
C PRO A 67 9.21 2.93 -2.56
N SER A 68 10.36 3.17 -3.22
CA SER A 68 11.61 3.50 -2.52
C SER A 68 11.50 4.79 -1.71
N ARG A 69 10.86 5.84 -2.25
CA ARG A 69 10.66 7.10 -1.53
C ARG A 69 9.66 6.95 -0.38
N LEU A 70 8.67 6.05 -0.52
CA LEU A 70 7.75 5.72 0.57
C LEU A 70 8.51 5.06 1.73
N THR A 71 9.42 4.13 1.45
CA THR A 71 10.28 3.53 2.48
C THR A 71 11.17 4.56 3.16
N ASP A 72 11.79 5.47 2.40
CA ASP A 72 12.60 6.57 2.98
C ASP A 72 11.75 7.49 3.88
N GLY A 73 10.53 7.81 3.46
CA GLY A 73 9.57 8.58 4.25
C GLY A 73 9.15 7.84 5.53
N LEU A 74 8.87 6.54 5.44
CA LEU A 74 8.56 5.69 6.59
C LEU A 74 9.74 5.62 7.56
N GLU A 75 10.98 5.51 7.08
CA GLU A 75 12.18 5.55 7.92
C GLU A 75 12.24 6.86 8.72
N SER A 76 12.01 8.00 8.06
CA SER A 76 11.99 9.30 8.74
C SER A 76 10.86 9.41 9.78
N LEU A 77 9.68 8.85 9.48
CA LEU A 77 8.52 8.86 10.39
C LEU A 77 8.72 7.92 11.58
N LEU A 78 9.41 6.79 11.38
CA LEU A 78 9.75 5.83 12.44
C LEU A 78 11.02 6.21 13.21
N GLY A 79 11.78 7.22 12.77
CA GLY A 79 12.93 7.78 13.46
C GLY A 79 12.80 7.98 14.99
N PRO A 80 11.71 8.56 15.54
CA PRO A 80 11.52 8.67 17.00
C PRO A 80 11.46 7.31 17.71
N MET A 81 11.02 6.25 17.02
CA MET A 81 10.95 4.89 17.54
C MET A 81 12.34 4.26 17.71
N LYS A 82 13.39 4.81 17.09
CA LYS A 82 14.78 4.44 17.35
C LYS A 82 15.14 4.58 18.83
N LYS A 83 14.55 5.56 19.54
CA LYS A 83 14.77 5.77 20.98
C LYS A 83 14.21 4.64 21.85
N ILE A 84 13.27 3.85 21.32
CA ILE A 84 12.64 2.71 22.00
C ILE A 84 13.38 1.40 21.64
N GLY A 85 14.55 1.50 20.98
CA GLY A 85 15.37 0.35 20.61
C GLY A 85 14.96 -0.32 19.30
N VAL A 86 14.08 0.32 18.50
CA VAL A 86 13.67 -0.24 17.20
C VAL A 86 14.73 0.05 16.13
N PRO A 87 15.21 -0.97 15.38
CA PRO A 87 16.25 -0.84 14.36
C PRO A 87 15.67 -0.28 13.03
N VAL A 88 15.33 1.01 13.03
CA VAL A 88 14.64 1.67 11.90
C VAL A 88 15.48 1.68 10.62
N HIS A 89 16.80 1.90 10.73
CA HIS A 89 17.71 1.95 9.59
C HIS A 89 17.86 0.58 8.92
N GLU A 90 17.97 -0.49 9.71
CA GLU A 90 18.06 -1.85 9.22
C GLU A 90 16.76 -2.27 8.51
N ILE A 91 15.60 -1.92 9.09
CA ILE A 91 14.29 -2.16 8.46
C ILE A 91 14.20 -1.44 7.11
N ALA A 92 14.58 -0.16 7.06
CA ALA A 92 14.58 0.61 5.81
C ALA A 92 15.50 -0.01 4.74
N MET A 93 16.68 -0.50 5.14
CA MET A 93 17.59 -1.20 4.25
C MET A 93 17.00 -2.49 3.70
N MET A 94 16.46 -3.36 4.57
CA MET A 94 15.83 -4.61 4.16
C MET A 94 14.67 -4.35 3.19
N MET A 95 13.85 -3.35 3.47
CA MET A 95 12.75 -2.94 2.60
C MET A 95 13.25 -2.42 1.24
N ALA A 96 14.29 -1.60 1.21
CA ALA A 96 14.87 -1.09 -0.03
C ALA A 96 15.49 -2.22 -0.89
N ILE A 97 16.16 -3.18 -0.26
CA ILE A 97 16.68 -4.39 -0.92
C ILE A 97 15.52 -5.23 -1.48
N ALA A 98 14.48 -5.46 -0.67
CA ALA A 98 13.30 -6.24 -1.08
C ALA A 98 12.60 -5.60 -2.28
N LEU A 99 12.33 -4.28 -2.24
CA LEU A 99 11.72 -3.55 -3.35
C LEU A 99 12.53 -3.67 -4.65
N ARG A 100 13.87 -3.69 -4.57
CA ARG A 100 14.73 -3.89 -5.72
C ARG A 100 14.75 -5.36 -6.19
N PHE A 101 14.60 -6.32 -5.29
CA PHE A 101 14.60 -7.75 -5.61
C PHE A 101 13.28 -8.21 -6.22
N ILE A 102 12.14 -7.59 -5.89
CA ILE A 102 10.82 -7.96 -6.42
C ILE A 102 10.82 -8.03 -7.96
N PRO A 103 11.21 -6.98 -8.73
CA PRO A 103 11.22 -7.06 -10.19
C PRO A 103 12.10 -8.19 -10.71
N ILE A 104 13.26 -8.39 -10.10
CA ILE A 104 14.23 -9.40 -10.53
C ILE A 104 13.68 -10.82 -10.29
N LEU A 105 13.08 -11.05 -9.12
CA LEU A 105 12.45 -12.32 -8.78
C LEU A 105 11.24 -12.61 -9.68
N MET A 106 10.48 -11.59 -10.09
CA MET A 106 9.40 -11.74 -11.06
C MET A 106 9.93 -12.18 -12.43
N GLU A 107 10.98 -11.51 -12.94
CA GLU A 107 11.62 -11.90 -14.21
C GLU A 107 12.20 -13.32 -14.15
N GLU A 108 12.81 -13.69 -13.02
CA GLU A 108 13.36 -15.03 -12.81
C GLU A 108 12.26 -16.09 -12.72
N THR A 109 11.17 -15.77 -12.03
CA THR A 109 9.96 -16.61 -11.99
C THR A 109 9.43 -16.85 -13.40
N ASP A 110 9.33 -15.81 -14.23
CA ASP A 110 8.88 -15.93 -15.62
C ASP A 110 9.81 -16.80 -16.48
N LYS A 111 11.13 -16.67 -16.29
CA LYS A 111 12.13 -17.50 -16.98
C LYS A 111 12.02 -18.97 -16.58
N ILE A 112 11.94 -19.25 -15.28
CA ILE A 112 11.79 -20.61 -14.74
C ILE A 112 10.47 -21.22 -15.22
N MET A 113 9.38 -20.46 -15.13
CA MET A 113 8.05 -20.91 -15.56
C MET A 113 8.05 -21.30 -17.04
N LYS A 114 8.57 -20.47 -17.93
CA LYS A 114 8.69 -20.80 -19.37
C LYS A 114 9.58 -22.01 -19.63
N ALA A 115 10.69 -22.14 -18.91
CA ALA A 115 11.59 -23.29 -19.04
C ALA A 115 10.92 -24.61 -18.61
N GLN A 116 10.14 -24.58 -17.52
CA GLN A 116 9.40 -25.75 -17.06
C GLN A 116 8.23 -26.09 -17.98
N MET A 117 7.53 -25.09 -18.53
CA MET A 117 6.49 -25.32 -19.56
C MET A 117 7.08 -26.02 -20.80
N ALA A 118 8.27 -25.62 -21.25
CA ALA A 118 8.96 -26.28 -22.36
C ALA A 118 9.38 -27.74 -22.05
N ARG A 119 9.54 -28.07 -20.76
CA ARG A 119 9.83 -29.44 -20.27
C ARG A 119 8.54 -30.25 -19.99
N GLY A 120 7.37 -29.74 -20.38
CA GLY A 120 6.09 -30.43 -20.25
C GLY A 120 5.36 -30.21 -18.93
N ALA A 121 5.80 -29.28 -18.08
CA ALA A 121 5.07 -28.93 -16.86
C ALA A 121 3.85 -28.06 -17.18
N SER A 122 2.65 -28.48 -16.75
CA SER A 122 1.43 -27.70 -16.83
C SER A 122 1.07 -27.08 -15.47
N PHE A 123 1.03 -25.75 -15.41
CA PHE A 123 0.73 -25.00 -14.18
C PHE A 123 -0.76 -24.70 -14.00
N ASP A 124 -1.54 -24.73 -15.08
CA ASP A 124 -2.96 -24.32 -15.09
C ASP A 124 -3.95 -25.50 -15.21
N GLN A 125 -3.48 -26.74 -15.28
CA GLN A 125 -4.32 -27.93 -15.51
C GLN A 125 -4.35 -28.83 -14.26
N GLY A 126 -5.47 -29.55 -14.06
CA GLY A 126 -5.63 -30.52 -12.97
C GLY A 126 -6.35 -30.00 -11.72
N LYS A 127 -6.48 -30.90 -10.72
CA LYS A 127 -7.09 -30.60 -9.41
C LYS A 127 -6.18 -29.65 -8.60
N ILE A 128 -6.73 -28.98 -7.58
CA ILE A 128 -5.99 -28.03 -6.72
C ILE A 128 -4.69 -28.66 -6.16
N ILE A 129 -4.72 -29.93 -5.78
CA ILE A 129 -3.56 -30.67 -5.24
C ILE A 129 -2.49 -30.90 -6.32
N GLU A 130 -2.90 -31.21 -7.56
CA GLU A 130 -1.98 -31.41 -8.68
C GLU A 130 -1.31 -30.10 -9.08
N ARG A 131 -2.07 -29.00 -9.09
CA ARG A 131 -1.55 -27.64 -9.30
C ARG A 131 -0.56 -27.22 -8.21
N ALA A 132 -0.83 -27.56 -6.95
CA ALA A 132 0.11 -27.28 -5.86
C ALA A 132 1.43 -28.05 -6.05
N LYS A 133 1.37 -29.33 -6.46
CA LYS A 133 2.56 -30.13 -6.77
C LYS A 133 3.32 -29.59 -7.98
N SER A 134 2.62 -29.10 -9.00
CA SER A 134 3.27 -28.54 -10.20
C SER A 134 4.01 -27.22 -9.94
N MET A 135 3.78 -26.56 -8.80
CA MET A 135 4.57 -25.38 -8.39
C MET A 135 5.94 -25.71 -7.78
N VAL A 136 6.17 -26.95 -7.33
CA VAL A 136 7.45 -27.34 -6.68
C VAL A 136 8.67 -27.13 -7.60
N PRO A 137 8.64 -27.52 -8.90
CA PRO A 137 9.73 -27.27 -9.84
C PRO A 137 10.02 -25.79 -10.13
N LEU A 138 9.09 -24.88 -9.79
CA LEU A 138 9.29 -23.44 -9.87
C LEU A 138 9.87 -22.90 -8.56
N LEU A 139 9.30 -23.30 -7.43
CA LEU A 139 9.69 -22.81 -6.11
C LEU A 139 11.13 -23.18 -5.75
N VAL A 140 11.54 -24.45 -5.95
CA VAL A 140 12.87 -24.91 -5.52
C VAL A 140 14.01 -24.13 -6.21
N PRO A 141 14.03 -23.98 -7.55
CA PRO A 141 15.06 -23.16 -8.21
C PRO A 141 15.03 -21.69 -7.80
N LEU A 142 13.82 -21.12 -7.63
CA LEU A 142 13.66 -19.72 -7.21
C LEU A 142 14.26 -19.49 -5.82
N PHE A 143 14.02 -20.39 -4.86
CA PHE A 143 14.61 -20.31 -3.52
C PHE A 143 16.14 -20.41 -3.55
N ILE A 144 16.70 -21.37 -4.29
CA ILE A 144 18.16 -21.52 -4.41
C ILE A 144 18.79 -20.25 -5.00
N SER A 145 18.16 -19.67 -6.03
CA SER A 145 18.63 -18.42 -6.62
C SER A 145 18.54 -17.23 -5.65
N ALA A 146 17.44 -17.12 -4.91
CA ALA A 146 17.26 -16.07 -3.91
C ALA A 146 18.33 -16.15 -2.80
N PHE A 147 18.63 -17.35 -2.29
CA PHE A 147 19.70 -17.56 -1.30
C PHE A 147 21.08 -17.22 -1.86
N ARG A 148 21.39 -17.65 -3.08
CA ARG A 148 22.65 -17.28 -3.74
C ARG A 148 22.79 -15.77 -3.84
N ARG A 149 21.74 -15.08 -4.31
CA ARG A 149 21.74 -13.62 -4.44
C ARG A 149 21.87 -12.90 -3.11
N ALA A 150 21.27 -13.43 -2.04
CA ALA A 150 21.44 -12.91 -0.70
C ALA A 150 22.90 -13.04 -0.22
N ASN A 151 23.54 -14.19 -0.45
CA ASN A 151 24.95 -14.41 -0.11
C ASN A 151 25.88 -13.51 -0.92
N ASP A 152 25.66 -13.39 -2.24
CA ASP A 152 26.44 -12.51 -3.11
C ASP A 152 26.29 -11.04 -2.70
N LEU A 153 25.08 -10.62 -2.32
CA LEU A 153 24.83 -9.27 -1.82
C LEU A 153 25.53 -9.03 -0.48
N ALA A 154 25.43 -9.97 0.47
CA ALA A 154 26.08 -9.87 1.77
C ALA A 154 27.61 -9.77 1.63
N MET A 155 28.21 -10.66 0.82
CA MET A 155 29.65 -10.63 0.53
C MET A 155 30.06 -9.31 -0.15
N ALA A 156 29.27 -8.81 -1.10
CA ALA A 156 29.55 -7.53 -1.75
C ALA A 156 29.40 -6.33 -0.79
N MET A 157 28.49 -6.43 0.20
CA MET A 157 28.33 -5.42 1.24
C MET A 157 29.53 -5.41 2.19
N GLU A 158 29.99 -6.58 2.64
CA GLU A 158 31.19 -6.72 3.47
C GLU A 158 32.45 -6.24 2.75
N ALA A 159 32.62 -6.60 1.47
CA ALA A 159 33.74 -6.13 0.64
C ALA A 159 33.76 -4.61 0.45
N ARG A 160 32.59 -3.96 0.50
CA ARG A 160 32.45 -2.49 0.50
C ARG A 160 32.54 -1.88 1.90
N CYS A 161 33.00 -2.66 2.89
CA CYS A 161 33.09 -2.27 4.29
C CYS A 161 31.75 -1.74 4.83
N TYR A 162 30.63 -2.33 4.39
CA TYR A 162 29.31 -1.95 4.90
C TYR A 162 29.14 -2.49 6.33
N HIS A 163 29.39 -1.62 7.30
CA HIS A 163 29.02 -1.83 8.69
C HIS A 163 27.72 -1.05 8.93
N GLY A 164 26.68 -1.75 9.40
CA GLY A 164 25.37 -1.16 9.68
C GLY A 164 25.44 -0.19 10.87
N GLY A 165 24.60 0.84 10.87
CA GLY A 165 24.35 1.69 12.04
C GLY A 165 25.38 2.80 12.34
N GLU A 166 24.84 3.98 12.70
CA GLU A 166 25.44 5.21 13.25
C GLU A 166 26.57 5.92 12.46
N GLY A 167 26.49 7.26 12.37
CA GLY A 167 27.49 8.10 11.69
C GLY A 167 27.48 8.07 10.15
N ARG A 168 26.56 7.33 9.50
CA ARG A 168 26.51 7.23 8.03
C ARG A 168 25.87 8.47 7.39
N THR A 169 26.47 8.92 6.29
CA THR A 169 25.91 9.98 5.44
C THR A 169 24.92 9.39 4.43
N LYS A 170 23.72 9.97 4.32
CA LYS A 170 22.73 9.57 3.31
C LYS A 170 23.08 10.18 1.95
N MET A 171 23.15 9.36 0.90
CA MET A 171 23.39 9.83 -0.48
C MET A 171 22.21 10.66 -1.02
N LYS A 172 20.99 10.34 -0.62
CA LYS A 172 19.76 11.05 -1.02
C LYS A 172 19.00 11.50 0.24
N PRO A 173 19.40 12.59 0.89
CA PRO A 173 18.68 13.10 2.05
C PRO A 173 17.31 13.65 1.64
N LEU A 174 16.34 13.53 2.54
CA LEU A 174 15.04 14.20 2.44
C LEU A 174 15.27 15.70 2.75
N ILE A 175 15.30 16.53 1.71
CA ILE A 175 15.49 17.98 1.85
C ILE A 175 14.13 18.66 1.66
N TYR A 176 13.65 19.33 2.70
CA TYR A 176 12.44 20.14 2.63
C TYR A 176 12.63 21.31 1.67
N ARG A 177 11.70 21.46 0.73
CA ARG A 177 11.65 22.58 -0.22
C ARG A 177 10.56 23.56 0.18
N ARG A 178 10.61 24.78 -0.39
CA ARG A 178 9.58 25.81 -0.19
C ARG A 178 8.15 25.34 -0.50
N ARG A 179 8.00 24.39 -1.44
CA ARG A 179 6.72 23.76 -1.77
C ARG A 179 6.17 22.94 -0.60
N ASP A 180 7.04 22.26 0.15
CA ASP A 180 6.64 21.44 1.30
C ASP A 180 6.16 22.35 2.42
N PHE A 181 6.85 23.48 2.66
CA PHE A 181 6.42 24.48 3.63
C PHE A 181 5.06 25.09 3.27
N LEU A 182 4.85 25.46 2.00
CA LEU A 182 3.54 25.97 1.54
C LEU A 182 2.43 24.93 1.72
N THR A 183 2.75 23.65 1.47
CA THR A 183 1.81 22.53 1.64
C THR A 183 1.45 22.34 3.12
N TYR A 184 2.44 22.36 4.02
CA TYR A 184 2.20 22.31 5.46
C TYR A 184 1.35 23.48 5.95
N LEU A 185 1.61 24.69 5.47
CA LEU A 185 0.81 25.87 5.81
C LEU A 185 -0.64 25.71 5.35
N PHE A 186 -0.86 25.26 4.10
CA PHE A 186 -2.20 25.01 3.58
C PHE A 186 -2.95 23.98 4.42
N PHE A 187 -2.31 22.86 4.79
CA PHE A 187 -2.91 21.85 5.66
C PHE A 187 -3.18 22.37 7.08
N ALA A 188 -2.28 23.18 7.65
CA ALA A 188 -2.47 23.78 8.97
C ALA A 188 -3.64 24.78 8.97
N CYS A 189 -3.75 25.63 7.95
CA CYS A 189 -4.90 26.53 7.77
C CYS A 189 -6.21 25.75 7.59
N TYR A 190 -6.21 24.71 6.76
CA TYR A 190 -7.37 23.84 6.57
C TYR A 190 -7.82 23.19 7.89
N LEU A 191 -6.89 22.65 8.67
CA LEU A 191 -7.17 22.10 10.00
C LEU A 191 -7.71 23.15 10.96
N GLY A 192 -7.11 24.34 10.97
CA GLY A 192 -7.57 25.46 11.81
C GLY A 192 -9.01 25.89 11.48
N ILE A 193 -9.34 26.01 10.19
CA ILE A 193 -10.71 26.33 9.74
C ILE A 193 -11.69 25.22 10.14
N MET A 194 -11.33 23.94 9.94
CA MET A 194 -12.17 22.81 10.34
C MET A 194 -12.45 22.79 11.85
N ILE A 195 -11.43 23.05 12.67
CA ILE A 195 -11.58 23.14 14.12
C ILE A 195 -12.44 24.35 14.48
N ALA A 196 -12.25 25.51 13.84
CA ALA A 196 -13.06 26.70 14.08
C ALA A 196 -14.55 26.48 13.74
N VAL A 197 -14.84 25.82 12.62
CA VAL A 197 -16.22 25.43 12.23
C VAL A 197 -16.81 24.41 13.20
N MET A 198 -16.00 23.52 13.76
CA MET A 198 -16.47 22.56 14.76
C MET A 198 -16.73 23.20 16.15
N VAL A 199 -15.95 24.22 16.51
CA VAL A 199 -16.07 24.93 17.80
C VAL A 199 -17.18 26.00 17.76
N TYR A 200 -17.38 26.65 16.61
CA TYR A 200 -18.49 27.58 16.37
C TYR A 200 -19.49 26.94 15.41
N PRO A 201 -20.43 26.10 15.90
CA PRO A 201 -21.54 25.64 15.09
C PRO A 201 -22.43 26.86 14.79
N LEU A 202 -22.38 27.35 13.55
CA LEU A 202 -23.37 28.27 12.98
C LEU A 202 -24.69 27.52 12.72
#